data_AF-A0A843SRW8-F1
#
_entry.id   AF-A0A843SRW8-F1
#
_cell.length_a   1.000
_cell.length_b   1.000
_cell.length_c   1.000
_cell.angle_alpha   90.00
_cell.angle_beta   90.00
_cell.angle_gamma   90.00
#
_symmetry.space_group_name_H-M   'P 1'
#
loop_
_entity.id
_entity.type
_entity.pdbx_description
1 polymer ?
#
loop_
_entity_poly.entity_id
_entity_poly.type
_entity_poly.pdbx_seq_one_letter_code
_entity_poly.pdbx_strand_id
1 'polypeptide(L)'
;MSSETSTENVRRGPDSRNTSSAVVPAKSAAGKSGRFQADRGAGLSGAGADPGLQPWQFFVLAALGCATAVTFLVRSQGVTVVILLSVLMGAAALVGLAMLRTVRPLITGGEDRTVVIGHRTRTALEREKALTLRTIKELEFDRAMGKVSEEDFREMTGKLRSRATRLIRQLDASAGYRTVIERELTTRLGDSKDDGSDTAGQRTRPDGRVCAGCSTSNDADARFCKSCGAKL
;
A
#
# COMPACT_ATOMS: atom_id res chain seq x y z
N MET A 1 3.19 -32.59 -71.62
CA MET A 1 1.93 -31.89 -71.24
C MET A 1 2.02 -31.64 -69.75
N SER A 2 2.57 -30.49 -69.35
CA SER A 2 1.82 -29.28 -68.93
C SER A 2 1.68 -29.32 -67.39
N SER A 3 2.53 -28.58 -66.66
CA SER A 3 2.29 -27.24 -66.08
C SER A 3 1.39 -27.35 -64.82
N GLU A 4 1.68 -26.82 -63.63
CA GLU A 4 1.79 -25.42 -63.16
C GLU A 4 2.24 -25.48 -61.66
N THR A 5 3.30 -24.81 -61.18
CA THR A 5 3.36 -23.46 -60.55
C THR A 5 2.32 -23.11 -59.46
N SER A 6 2.77 -23.07 -58.20
CA SER A 6 2.32 -22.16 -57.09
C SER A 6 3.27 -22.40 -55.88
N THR A 7 4.26 -21.60 -55.51
CA THR A 7 4.31 -20.23 -54.94
C THR A 7 3.28 -19.92 -53.85
N GLU A 8 3.69 -19.97 -52.57
CA GLU A 8 3.13 -19.17 -51.46
C GLU A 8 4.05 -19.32 -50.21
N ASN A 9 5.09 -18.49 -50.06
CA ASN A 9 5.15 -17.33 -49.17
C ASN A 9 5.33 -17.65 -47.65
N VAL A 10 6.55 -18.03 -47.27
CA VAL A 10 7.01 -18.07 -45.86
C VAL A 10 7.46 -16.65 -45.45
N ARG A 11 6.60 -15.94 -44.72
CA ARG A 11 6.88 -14.60 -44.19
C ARG A 11 7.95 -14.67 -43.09
N ARG A 12 9.22 -14.39 -43.46
CA ARG A 12 10.30 -14.05 -42.53
C ARG A 12 10.02 -12.70 -41.87
N GLY A 13 9.94 -12.67 -40.53
CA GLY A 13 10.00 -11.43 -39.75
C GLY A 13 11.46 -11.01 -39.55
N PRO A 14 11.79 -9.71 -39.65
CA PRO A 14 13.18 -9.25 -39.66
C PRO A 14 13.81 -9.13 -38.27
N ASP A 15 15.02 -9.67 -38.20
CA ASP A 15 16.09 -9.40 -37.25
C ASP A 15 16.43 -7.90 -37.29
N SER A 16 16.31 -7.17 -36.17
CA SER A 16 16.88 -5.82 -36.03
C SER A 16 17.76 -5.74 -34.77
N ARG A 17 18.99 -6.20 -34.98
CA ARG A 17 20.15 -5.80 -34.19
C ARG A 17 20.51 -4.34 -34.52
N ASN A 18 20.91 -3.63 -33.47
CA ASN A 18 21.89 -2.54 -33.45
C ASN A 18 21.42 -1.12 -33.81
N THR A 19 21.34 -0.25 -32.79
CA THR A 19 21.98 1.08 -32.85
C THR A 19 22.56 1.47 -31.48
N SER A 20 23.71 2.11 -31.59
CA SER A 20 24.70 2.43 -30.58
C SER A 20 24.45 3.79 -29.92
N SER A 21 25.20 4.05 -28.84
CA SER A 21 25.58 5.37 -28.29
C SER A 21 24.51 6.29 -27.70
N ALA A 22 24.56 6.46 -26.38
CA ALA A 22 24.69 7.80 -25.79
C ALA A 22 25.22 7.73 -24.34
N VAL A 23 26.36 8.37 -24.18
CA VAL A 23 27.16 8.55 -22.98
C VAL A 23 26.52 9.62 -22.07
N VAL A 24 26.62 9.41 -20.75
CA VAL A 24 26.30 10.34 -19.66
C VAL A 24 27.10 11.65 -19.82
N PRO A 25 26.61 12.81 -19.35
CA PRO A 25 27.26 13.30 -18.13
C PRO A 25 26.32 13.95 -17.10
N ALA A 26 26.68 13.68 -15.86
CA ALA A 26 26.36 14.48 -14.69
C ALA A 26 26.79 15.94 -14.89
N LYS A 27 26.00 16.89 -14.38
CA LYS A 27 26.41 18.29 -14.26
C LYS A 27 26.39 18.69 -12.79
N SER A 28 27.60 18.78 -12.26
CA SER A 28 27.97 19.46 -11.03
C SER A 28 28.58 20.82 -11.41
N ALA A 29 28.22 21.88 -10.69
CA ALA A 29 28.93 23.17 -10.53
C ALA A 29 28.02 24.06 -9.67
N ALA A 30 28.43 24.84 -8.68
CA ALA A 30 29.72 25.20 -8.10
C ALA A 30 29.34 25.74 -6.68
N GLY A 31 30.11 25.57 -5.61
CA GLY A 31 31.49 26.01 -5.46
C GLY A 31 31.52 27.39 -4.79
N LYS A 32 31.78 27.44 -3.48
CA LYS A 32 32.47 28.57 -2.86
C LYS A 32 33.41 28.06 -1.76
N SER A 33 34.68 28.34 -1.98
CA SER A 33 35.80 28.27 -1.04
C SER A 33 35.47 29.06 0.23
N GLY A 34 36.06 28.83 1.40
CA GLY A 34 37.18 27.99 1.78
C GLY A 34 37.80 28.64 3.02
N ARG A 35 38.27 27.87 4.00
CA ARG A 35 39.39 28.28 4.86
C ARG A 35 39.97 27.07 5.57
N PHE A 36 41.24 26.85 5.25
CA PHE A 36 42.20 26.01 5.93
C PHE A 36 42.45 26.59 7.33
N GLN A 37 42.23 25.81 8.38
CA GLN A 37 42.80 26.10 9.70
C GLN A 37 43.10 24.77 10.39
N ALA A 38 44.40 24.48 10.47
CA ALA A 38 44.95 23.48 11.36
C ALA A 38 44.82 23.99 12.80
N ASP A 39 44.61 23.08 13.75
CA ASP A 39 45.58 22.90 14.82
C ASP A 39 45.35 21.61 15.62
N ARG A 40 46.48 21.02 15.99
CA ARG A 40 46.65 19.84 16.83
C ARG A 40 46.43 20.22 18.30
N GLY A 41 45.93 19.26 19.09
CA GLY A 41 46.43 19.08 20.46
C GLY A 41 45.39 18.77 21.54
N ALA A 42 45.58 17.58 22.12
CA ALA A 42 45.33 17.21 23.52
C ALA A 42 43.88 17.11 24.03
N GLY A 43 43.53 15.90 24.49
CA GLY A 43 42.36 15.66 25.33
C GLY A 43 41.94 14.20 25.42
N LEU A 44 42.74 13.36 26.09
CA LEU A 44 42.24 12.11 26.65
C LEU A 44 41.25 12.44 27.77
N SER A 45 39.98 12.07 27.63
CA SER A 45 39.06 11.77 28.73
C SER A 45 37.83 11.06 28.16
N GLY A 46 37.54 9.89 28.71
CA GLY A 46 36.44 9.04 28.27
C GLY A 46 35.08 9.46 28.82
N ALA A 47 34.15 8.53 28.64
CA ALA A 47 32.80 8.42 29.20
C ALA A 47 31.66 9.07 28.39
N GLY A 48 30.73 8.19 27.98
CA GLY A 48 29.32 8.51 27.81
C GLY A 48 28.93 9.20 26.51
N ALA A 49 28.58 8.41 25.50
CA ALA A 49 27.61 8.88 24.52
C ALA A 49 26.28 9.04 25.25
N ASP A 50 25.95 10.25 25.70
CA ASP A 50 24.62 10.54 26.22
C ASP A 50 23.61 10.41 25.06
N PRO A 51 22.60 9.55 25.15
CA PRO A 51 21.47 9.61 24.24
C PRO A 51 20.72 10.90 24.56
N GLY A 52 21.04 11.98 23.85
CA GLY A 52 20.39 13.27 24.01
C GLY A 52 18.88 13.09 24.01
N LEU A 53 18.25 13.39 25.15
CA LEU A 53 16.82 13.20 25.33
C LEU A 53 16.10 14.00 24.24
N GLN A 54 15.31 13.29 23.44
CA GLN A 54 14.54 13.87 22.36
C GLN A 54 13.53 14.86 22.96
N PRO A 55 13.26 16.03 22.34
CA PRO A 55 12.37 17.05 22.91
C PRO A 55 11.00 16.50 23.34
N TRP A 56 10.46 15.52 22.63
CA TRP A 56 9.19 14.87 22.98
C TRP A 56 9.22 14.08 24.30
N GLN A 57 10.38 13.55 24.70
CA GLN A 57 10.54 12.80 25.96
C GLN A 57 10.36 13.74 27.17
N PHE A 58 10.82 14.99 27.07
CA PHE A 58 10.59 16.00 28.10
C PHE A 58 9.10 16.31 28.29
N PHE A 59 8.33 16.41 27.20
CA PHE A 59 6.87 16.62 27.30
C PHE A 59 6.15 15.43 27.91
N VAL A 60 6.56 14.20 27.57
CA VAL A 60 6.00 12.98 28.17
C VAL A 60 6.33 12.90 29.66
N LEU A 61 7.59 13.18 30.04
CA LEU A 61 8.01 13.17 31.44
C LEU A 61 7.37 14.29 32.25
N ALA A 62 7.20 15.48 31.67
CA ALA A 62 6.49 16.59 32.31
C ALA A 62 5.01 16.29 32.49
N ALA A 63 4.34 15.69 31.50
CA ALA A 63 2.95 15.27 31.61
C ALA A 63 2.78 14.17 32.69
N LEU A 64 3.69 13.21 32.74
CA LEU A 64 3.71 12.15 33.76
C LEU A 64 3.98 12.72 35.16
N GLY A 65 4.90 13.67 35.28
CA GLY A 65 5.21 14.39 36.52
C GLY A 65 4.03 15.23 37.02
N CYS A 66 3.36 15.96 36.13
CA CYS A 66 2.14 16.70 36.48
C CYS A 66 1.00 15.77 36.89
N ALA A 67 0.80 14.65 36.19
CA ALA A 67 -0.22 13.66 36.54
C ALA A 67 0.03 13.03 37.92
N THR A 68 1.28 12.68 38.23
CA THR A 68 1.66 12.13 39.53
C THR A 68 1.59 13.18 40.65
N ALA A 69 1.96 14.43 40.39
CA ALA A 69 1.83 15.53 41.35
C ALA A 69 0.36 15.84 41.69
N VAL A 70 -0.52 15.91 40.68
CA VAL A 70 -1.96 16.15 40.88
C VAL A 70 -2.60 15.02 41.70
N THR A 71 -2.27 13.76 41.39
CA THR A 71 -2.81 12.62 42.16
C THR A 71 -2.28 12.56 43.59
N PHE A 72 -1.03 12.97 43.83
CA PHE A 72 -0.45 13.03 45.16
C PHE A 72 -1.05 14.16 46.02
N LEU A 73 -1.26 15.35 45.44
CA LEU A 73 -1.85 16.50 46.13
C LEU A 73 -3.34 16.29 46.46
N VAL A 74 -4.04 15.50 45.66
CA VAL A 74 -5.47 15.19 45.84
C VAL A 74 -5.70 14.00 46.79
N ARG A 75 -4.64 13.30 47.20
CA ARG A 75 -4.71 12.15 48.12
C ARG A 75 -5.31 12.49 49.50
N SER A 76 -5.30 13.77 49.88
CA SER A 76 -5.91 14.27 51.13
C SER A 76 -7.41 14.58 51.05
N GLN A 77 -8.03 14.52 49.85
CA GLN A 77 -9.40 14.98 49.60
C GLN A 77 -10.43 13.82 49.50
N GLY A 78 -10.02 12.59 49.80
CA GLY A 78 -10.90 11.41 49.83
C GLY A 78 -10.90 10.56 48.55
N VAL A 79 -11.22 9.26 48.70
CA VAL A 79 -11.12 8.22 47.66
C VAL A 79 -11.96 8.57 46.41
N THR A 80 -13.09 9.26 46.60
CA THR A 80 -13.99 9.67 45.51
C THR A 80 -13.31 10.58 44.49
N VAL A 81 -12.45 11.50 44.92
CA VAL A 81 -11.78 12.44 44.01
C VAL A 81 -10.72 11.73 43.17
N VAL A 82 -10.02 10.75 43.75
CA VAL A 82 -9.03 9.93 43.03
C VAL A 82 -9.70 9.10 41.93
N ILE A 83 -10.86 8.49 42.21
CA ILE A 83 -11.62 7.73 41.22
C ILE A 83 -12.07 8.66 40.09
N LEU A 84 -12.67 9.81 40.41
CA LEU A 84 -13.14 10.77 39.41
C LEU A 84 -12.00 11.22 38.48
N LEU A 85 -10.81 11.55 39.03
CA LEU A 85 -9.65 11.96 38.24
C LEU A 85 -9.11 10.84 37.35
N SER A 86 -9.10 9.60 37.82
CA SER A 86 -8.66 8.46 37.01
C SER A 86 -9.57 8.21 35.79
N VAL A 87 -10.88 8.35 35.98
CA VAL A 87 -11.88 8.23 34.91
C VAL A 87 -11.73 9.38 33.91
N LEU A 88 -11.53 10.61 34.39
CA LEU A 88 -11.31 11.78 33.54
C LEU A 88 -10.04 11.64 32.68
N MET A 89 -8.94 11.17 33.29
CA MET A 89 -7.69 10.91 32.59
C MET A 89 -7.85 9.78 31.55
N GLY A 90 -8.56 8.71 31.90
CA GLY A 90 -8.87 7.61 30.99
C GLY A 90 -9.72 8.06 29.80
N ALA A 91 -10.74 8.88 30.04
CA ALA A 91 -11.58 9.46 28.99
C ALA A 91 -10.77 10.38 28.07
N ALA A 92 -9.92 11.25 28.62
CA ALA A 92 -9.03 12.10 27.84
C ALA A 92 -8.06 11.29 26.96
N ALA A 93 -7.50 10.20 27.48
CA ALA A 93 -6.63 9.30 26.72
C ALA A 93 -7.37 8.60 25.57
N LEU A 94 -8.60 8.14 25.79
CA LEU A 94 -9.45 7.53 24.75
C LEU A 94 -9.80 8.53 23.65
N VAL A 95 -10.16 9.77 24.01
CA VAL A 95 -10.42 10.84 23.05
C VAL A 95 -9.16 11.19 22.26
N GLY A 96 -8.00 11.29 22.92
CA GLY A 96 -6.71 11.49 22.26
C GLY A 96 -6.39 10.39 21.26
N LEU A 97 -6.62 9.12 21.63
CA LEU A 97 -6.41 7.97 20.73
C LEU A 97 -7.37 7.99 19.54
N ALA A 98 -8.65 8.33 19.77
CA ALA A 98 -9.64 8.48 18.71
C ALA A 98 -9.25 9.59 17.73
N MET A 99 -8.80 10.75 18.24
CA MET A 99 -8.32 11.87 17.43
C MET A 99 -7.06 11.52 16.63
N LEU A 100 -6.09 10.84 17.25
CA LEU A 100 -4.91 10.34 16.53
C LEU A 100 -5.30 9.36 15.42
N ARG A 101 -6.29 8.52 15.66
CA ARG A 101 -6.80 7.57 14.66
C ARG A 101 -7.48 8.27 13.48
N THR A 102 -8.20 9.37 13.71
CA THR A 102 -8.88 10.13 12.65
C THR A 102 -7.96 11.11 11.92
N VAL A 103 -6.96 11.68 12.60
CA VAL A 103 -6.01 12.63 12.01
C VAL A 103 -4.91 11.93 11.20
N ARG A 104 -4.49 10.74 11.62
CA ARG A 104 -3.48 9.94 10.92
C ARG A 104 -3.73 9.80 9.40
N PRO A 105 -4.95 9.44 8.92
CA PRO A 105 -5.21 9.35 7.48
C PRO A 105 -5.07 10.69 6.72
N LEU A 106 -5.30 11.83 7.37
CA LEU A 106 -5.10 13.15 6.74
C LEU A 106 -3.61 13.51 6.64
N ILE A 107 -2.80 13.16 7.63
CA ILE A 107 -1.36 13.44 7.64
C ILE A 107 -0.60 12.47 6.74
N THR A 108 -1.04 11.22 6.62
CA THR A 108 -0.48 10.24 5.67
C THR A 108 -1.14 10.32 4.29
N GLY A 109 -1.80 11.42 3.96
CA GLY A 109 -2.59 11.66 2.74
C GLY A 109 -1.79 11.73 1.42
N GLY A 110 -0.70 10.97 1.28
CA GLY A 110 0.15 10.96 0.08
C GLY A 110 0.47 9.58 -0.50
N GLU A 111 0.18 8.46 0.19
CA GLU A 111 0.44 7.11 -0.36
C GLU A 111 -0.83 6.40 -0.87
N ASP A 112 -1.97 7.06 -0.84
CA ASP A 112 -3.27 6.48 -1.25
C ASP A 112 -3.77 7.06 -2.58
N ARG A 113 -2.87 7.27 -3.54
CA ARG A 113 -3.29 7.23 -4.96
C ARG A 113 -3.61 5.77 -5.28
N THR A 114 -4.85 5.43 -4.96
CA THR A 114 -5.57 4.20 -5.29
C THR A 114 -5.36 3.84 -6.77
N VAL A 115 -4.28 3.14 -7.06
CA VAL A 115 -4.27 2.26 -8.21
C VAL A 115 -5.19 1.13 -7.78
N VAL A 116 -6.35 0.99 -8.43
CA VAL A 116 -7.07 -0.27 -8.43
C VAL A 116 -6.09 -1.28 -9.03
N ILE A 117 -5.29 -1.92 -8.17
CA ILE A 117 -4.31 -2.91 -8.57
C ILE A 117 -5.14 -4.09 -9.05
N GLY A 118 -5.39 -4.12 -10.36
CA GLY A 118 -6.08 -5.23 -11.00
C GLY A 118 -5.39 -6.54 -10.65
N HIS A 119 -6.11 -7.65 -10.77
CA HIS A 119 -5.58 -8.98 -10.45
C HIS A 119 -4.20 -9.27 -11.09
N ARG A 120 -3.95 -8.73 -12.28
CA ARG A 120 -2.67 -8.83 -12.99
C ARG A 120 -1.51 -8.09 -12.29
N THR A 121 -1.71 -6.87 -11.81
CA THR A 121 -0.65 -6.14 -11.10
C THR A 121 -0.40 -6.76 -9.72
N ARG A 122 -1.45 -7.27 -9.04
CA ARG A 122 -1.29 -7.99 -7.77
C ARG A 122 -0.44 -9.25 -7.93
N THR A 123 -0.75 -10.10 -8.91
CA THR A 123 0.06 -11.30 -9.18
C THR A 123 1.50 -10.97 -9.55
N ALA A 124 1.77 -9.83 -10.19
CA ALA A 124 3.13 -9.35 -10.40
C ALA A 124 3.82 -8.99 -9.07
N LEU A 125 3.14 -8.24 -8.18
CA LEU A 125 3.67 -7.90 -6.85
C LEU A 125 3.91 -9.15 -5.98
N GLU A 126 3.03 -10.15 -6.03
CA GLU A 126 3.20 -11.42 -5.31
C GLU A 126 4.41 -12.21 -5.79
N ARG A 127 4.69 -12.19 -7.11
CA ARG A 127 5.90 -12.80 -7.68
C ARG A 127 7.15 -12.06 -7.23
N GLU A 128 7.17 -10.73 -7.27
CA GLU A 128 8.31 -9.94 -6.81
C GLU A 128 8.59 -10.14 -5.32
N LYS A 129 7.53 -10.25 -4.50
CA LYS A 129 7.64 -10.59 -3.07
C LYS A 129 8.28 -11.97 -2.90
N ALA A 130 7.79 -12.97 -3.62
CA ALA A 130 8.32 -14.34 -3.53
C ALA A 130 9.80 -14.40 -3.92
N LEU A 131 10.21 -13.68 -4.98
CA LEU A 131 11.61 -13.57 -5.39
C LEU A 131 12.47 -12.92 -4.32
N THR A 132 12.04 -11.78 -3.76
CA THR A 132 12.78 -11.06 -2.72
C THR A 132 12.99 -11.92 -1.48
N LEU A 133 11.95 -12.65 -1.04
CA LEU A 133 12.04 -13.55 0.11
C LEU A 133 12.93 -14.75 -0.16
N ARG A 134 12.95 -15.26 -1.40
CA ARG A 134 13.86 -16.34 -1.80
C ARG A 134 15.32 -15.87 -1.74
N THR A 135 15.62 -14.67 -2.23
CA THR A 135 16.97 -14.09 -2.15
C THR A 135 17.44 -13.92 -0.71
N ILE A 136 16.55 -13.53 0.21
CA ILE A 136 16.90 -13.47 1.64
C ILE A 136 17.26 -14.86 2.18
N LYS A 137 16.50 -15.89 1.81
CA LYS A 137 16.80 -17.27 2.25
C LYS A 137 18.10 -17.82 1.67
N GLU A 138 18.42 -17.50 0.41
CA GLU A 138 19.72 -17.84 -0.18
C GLU A 138 20.87 -17.15 0.56
N LEU A 139 20.73 -15.87 0.91
CA LEU A 139 21.73 -15.17 1.73
C LEU A 139 21.90 -15.78 3.12
N GLU A 140 20.81 -16.20 3.76
CA GLU A 140 20.86 -16.91 5.06
C GLU A 140 21.59 -18.23 4.95
N PHE A 141 21.40 -18.96 3.84
CA PHE A 141 22.11 -20.19 3.54
C PHE A 141 23.59 -19.95 3.23
N ASP A 142 23.91 -18.93 2.43
CA ASP A 142 25.30 -18.55 2.12
C ASP A 142 26.08 -18.14 3.36
N ARG A 143 25.43 -17.44 4.30
CA ARG A 143 26.00 -17.17 5.62
C ARG A 143 26.23 -18.46 6.41
N ALA A 144 25.25 -19.36 6.46
CA ALA A 144 25.38 -20.62 7.18
C ALA A 144 26.51 -21.51 6.61
N MET A 145 26.79 -21.38 5.31
CA MET A 145 27.93 -22.02 4.64
C MET A 145 29.26 -21.26 4.81
N GLY A 146 29.27 -20.11 5.49
CA GLY A 146 30.47 -19.30 5.68
C GLY A 146 30.96 -18.59 4.41
N LYS A 147 30.14 -18.49 3.35
CA LYS A 147 30.52 -17.82 2.10
C LYS A 147 30.44 -16.29 2.19
N VAL A 148 29.68 -15.78 3.15
CA VAL A 148 29.39 -14.35 3.32
C VAL A 148 29.67 -13.96 4.78
N SER A 149 30.32 -12.81 4.98
CA SER A 149 30.60 -12.27 6.30
C SER A 149 29.31 -11.82 7.00
N GLU A 150 29.29 -11.81 8.34
CA GLU A 150 28.11 -11.34 9.10
C GLU A 150 27.83 -9.85 8.86
N GLU A 151 28.86 -9.06 8.55
CA GLU A 151 28.71 -7.64 8.23
C GLU A 151 27.98 -7.45 6.89
N ASP A 152 28.46 -8.10 5.83
CA ASP A 152 27.85 -8.04 4.50
C ASP A 152 26.42 -8.62 4.51
N PHE A 153 26.20 -9.70 5.26
CA PHE A 153 24.88 -10.30 5.43
C PHE A 153 23.88 -9.32 6.03
N ARG A 154 24.25 -8.59 7.09
CA ARG A 154 23.37 -7.61 7.75
C ARG A 154 23.02 -6.46 6.82
N GLU A 155 24.00 -5.95 6.07
CA GLU A 155 23.77 -4.85 5.14
C GLU A 155 22.84 -5.26 3.99
N MET A 156 23.15 -6.36 3.29
CA MET A 156 22.36 -6.84 2.15
C MET A 156 20.94 -7.25 2.57
N THR A 157 20.83 -7.96 3.69
CA THR A 157 19.53 -8.39 4.20
C THR A 157 18.71 -7.20 4.68
N GLY A 158 19.33 -6.16 5.25
CA GLY A 158 18.64 -4.92 5.61
C GLY A 158 17.97 -4.26 4.41
N LYS A 159 18.70 -4.10 3.30
CA LYS A 159 18.16 -3.55 2.04
C LYS A 159 17.00 -4.41 1.50
N LEU A 160 17.17 -5.74 1.44
CA LEU A 160 16.12 -6.65 0.96
C LEU A 160 14.88 -6.68 1.86
N ARG A 161 15.04 -6.64 3.20
CA ARG A 161 13.92 -6.56 4.14
C ARG A 161 13.14 -5.26 4.00
N SER A 162 13.82 -4.14 3.76
CA SER A 162 13.16 -2.86 3.48
C SER A 162 12.30 -2.95 2.20
N ARG A 163 12.82 -3.59 1.14
CA ARG A 163 12.09 -3.82 -0.12
C ARG A 163 10.91 -4.76 0.07
N ALA A 164 11.10 -5.87 0.79
CA ALA A 164 10.04 -6.84 1.09
C ALA A 164 8.91 -6.20 1.90
N THR A 165 9.23 -5.38 2.90
CA THR A 165 8.23 -4.66 3.72
C THR A 165 7.39 -3.72 2.86
N ARG A 166 8.01 -3.02 1.89
CA ARG A 166 7.30 -2.15 0.96
C ARG A 166 6.31 -2.92 0.07
N LEU A 167 6.74 -4.05 -0.49
CA LEU A 167 5.88 -4.92 -1.31
C LEU A 167 4.71 -5.50 -0.51
N ILE A 168 4.95 -5.90 0.74
CA ILE A 168 3.89 -6.40 1.63
C ILE A 168 2.87 -5.30 1.94
N ARG A 169 3.31 -4.09 2.30
CA ARG A 169 2.40 -2.96 2.54
C ARG A 169 1.53 -2.63 1.33
N GLN A 170 2.10 -2.66 0.12
CA GLN A 170 1.34 -2.44 -1.11
C GLN A 170 0.29 -3.55 -1.35
N LEU A 171 0.63 -4.81 -1.06
CA LEU A 171 -0.33 -5.92 -1.15
C LEU A 171 -1.42 -5.82 -0.08
N ASP A 172 -1.08 -5.49 1.16
CA ASP A 172 -2.03 -5.35 2.26
C ASP A 172 -3.02 -4.21 2.01
N ALA A 173 -2.52 -3.06 1.52
CA ALA A 173 -3.36 -1.95 1.09
C ALA A 173 -4.36 -2.42 0.03
N SER A 174 -3.91 -3.18 -0.98
CA SER A 174 -4.80 -3.71 -2.03
C SER A 174 -5.79 -4.77 -1.53
N ALA A 175 -5.44 -5.55 -0.49
CA ALA A 175 -6.30 -6.59 0.07
C ALA A 175 -7.44 -6.01 0.93
N GLY A 176 -7.17 -4.93 1.65
CA GLY A 176 -8.18 -4.24 2.48
C GLY A 176 -9.42 -3.85 1.69
N TYR A 177 -9.25 -3.25 0.50
CA TYR A 177 -10.39 -2.84 -0.33
C TYR A 177 -11.24 -4.00 -0.82
N ARG A 178 -10.66 -5.17 -1.12
CA ARG A 178 -11.44 -6.33 -1.58
C ARG A 178 -12.45 -6.78 -0.53
N THR A 179 -12.03 -6.86 0.73
CA THR A 179 -12.92 -7.27 1.83
C THR A 179 -14.04 -6.25 2.08
N VAL A 180 -13.76 -4.96 1.84
CA VAL A 180 -14.76 -3.89 1.91
C VAL A 180 -15.74 -3.98 0.74
N ILE A 181 -15.23 -4.19 -0.48
CA ILE A 181 -16.04 -4.38 -1.69
C ILE A 181 -16.95 -5.60 -1.55
N GLU A 182 -16.42 -6.75 -1.09
CA GLU A 182 -17.21 -7.97 -0.87
C GLU A 182 -18.29 -7.74 0.20
N ARG A 183 -17.97 -7.05 1.30
CA ARG A 183 -18.94 -6.69 2.33
C ARG A 183 -20.06 -5.80 1.77
N GLU A 184 -19.71 -4.76 1.03
CA GLU A 184 -20.69 -3.84 0.44
C GLU A 184 -21.57 -4.52 -0.61
N LEU A 185 -20.99 -5.41 -1.42
CA LEU A 185 -21.74 -6.29 -2.34
C LEU A 185 -22.73 -7.16 -1.58
N THR A 186 -22.31 -7.83 -0.50
CA THR A 186 -23.21 -8.67 0.30
C THR A 186 -24.34 -7.88 0.94
N THR A 187 -24.09 -6.65 1.40
CA THR A 187 -25.15 -5.77 1.94
C THR A 187 -26.17 -5.43 0.85
N ARG A 188 -25.73 -4.98 -0.32
CA ARG A 188 -26.64 -4.61 -1.43
C ARG A 188 -27.41 -5.82 -1.99
N LEU A 189 -26.76 -6.99 -2.08
CA LEU A 189 -27.38 -8.23 -2.53
C LEU A 189 -28.30 -8.86 -1.45
N GLY A 190 -28.02 -8.60 -0.17
CA GLY A 190 -28.85 -9.00 0.96
C GLY A 190 -30.14 -8.18 1.06
N ASP A 191 -30.04 -6.87 0.93
CA ASP A 191 -31.20 -5.97 0.89
C ASP A 191 -32.10 -6.28 -0.33
N SER A 192 -31.50 -6.71 -1.45
CA SER A 192 -32.26 -7.14 -2.64
C SER A 192 -32.96 -8.51 -2.48
N LYS A 193 -32.70 -9.26 -1.39
CA LYS A 193 -33.32 -10.57 -1.12
C LYS A 193 -34.46 -10.51 -0.09
N ASP A 194 -34.52 -9.47 0.74
CA ASP A 194 -35.62 -9.27 1.70
C ASP A 194 -36.84 -8.57 1.09
N ASP A 195 -36.73 -7.99 -0.11
CA ASP A 195 -37.88 -7.52 -0.91
C ASP A 195 -38.56 -8.68 -1.68
N GLY A 196 -38.60 -9.87 -1.06
CA GLY A 196 -38.92 -11.14 -1.69
C GLY A 196 -39.89 -12.03 -0.91
N SER A 197 -40.82 -11.48 -0.13
CA SER A 197 -42.06 -12.18 0.21
C SER A 197 -43.24 -11.23 0.30
N ASP A 198 -44.18 -11.44 -0.62
CA ASP A 198 -45.59 -11.06 -0.51
C ASP A 198 -45.94 -9.57 -0.54
N THR A 199 -45.81 -8.93 -1.71
CA THR A 199 -46.90 -8.13 -2.33
C THR A 199 -46.51 -7.76 -3.77
N ALA A 200 -47.43 -8.05 -4.69
CA ALA A 200 -47.33 -7.85 -6.13
C ALA A 200 -46.93 -6.42 -6.52
N GLY A 201 -45.65 -6.23 -6.84
CA GLY A 201 -45.15 -5.15 -7.68
C GLY A 201 -44.82 -5.68 -9.07
N GLN A 202 -45.85 -6.14 -9.80
CA GLN A 202 -45.74 -6.52 -11.20
C GLN A 202 -45.36 -5.28 -12.02
N ARG A 203 -44.06 -4.98 -12.11
CA ARG A 203 -43.55 -4.28 -13.29
C ARG A 203 -43.69 -5.29 -14.42
N THR A 204 -44.78 -5.19 -15.15
CA THR A 204 -44.96 -5.84 -16.44
C THR A 204 -43.72 -5.49 -17.26
N ARG A 205 -42.75 -6.42 -17.33
CA ARG A 205 -41.67 -6.31 -18.32
C ARG A 205 -42.42 -6.30 -19.65
N PRO A 206 -42.32 -5.24 -20.46
CA PRO A 206 -42.99 -5.25 -21.74
C PRO A 206 -42.43 -6.42 -22.55
N ASP A 207 -43.29 -7.08 -23.31
CA ASP A 207 -42.91 -8.20 -24.16
C ASP A 207 -41.72 -7.81 -25.05
N GLY A 208 -40.68 -8.66 -25.07
CA GLY A 208 -39.44 -8.39 -25.80
C GLY A 208 -39.66 -8.23 -27.31
N ARG A 209 -38.86 -7.40 -27.96
CA ARG A 209 -38.94 -7.16 -29.42
C ARG A 209 -38.07 -8.15 -30.18
N VAL A 210 -38.62 -8.77 -31.21
CA VAL A 210 -37.85 -9.65 -32.12
C VAL A 210 -37.28 -8.83 -33.27
N CYS A 211 -35.99 -8.98 -33.53
CA CYS A 211 -35.33 -8.29 -34.63
C CYS A 211 -35.79 -8.83 -36.00
N ALA A 212 -36.22 -7.96 -36.91
CA ALA A 212 -36.63 -8.36 -38.26
C ALA A 212 -35.45 -8.86 -39.14
N GLY A 213 -34.22 -8.44 -38.85
CA GLY A 213 -33.04 -8.79 -39.65
C GLY A 213 -32.36 -10.11 -39.27
N CYS A 214 -32.42 -10.51 -37.99
CA CYS A 214 -31.73 -11.71 -37.51
C CYS A 214 -32.54 -12.55 -36.51
N SER A 215 -33.82 -12.24 -36.30
CA SER A 215 -34.74 -12.94 -35.39
C SER A 215 -34.32 -13.03 -33.92
N THR A 216 -33.30 -12.28 -33.49
CA THR A 216 -32.88 -12.25 -32.08
C THR A 216 -33.92 -11.55 -31.23
N SER A 217 -34.28 -12.14 -30.08
CA SER A 217 -35.10 -11.50 -29.05
C SER A 217 -34.29 -10.46 -28.27
N ASN A 218 -34.84 -9.25 -28.18
CA ASN A 218 -34.23 -8.10 -27.50
C ASN A 218 -35.17 -7.58 -26.42
N ASP A 219 -34.58 -6.93 -25.42
CA ASP A 219 -35.34 -6.28 -24.35
C ASP A 219 -36.25 -5.19 -24.93
N ALA A 220 -37.38 -4.94 -24.28
CA ALA A 220 -38.42 -4.08 -24.84
C ALA A 220 -38.00 -2.60 -25.04
N ASP A 221 -36.98 -2.16 -24.30
CA ASP A 221 -36.36 -0.84 -24.37
C ASP A 221 -35.13 -0.78 -25.30
N ALA A 222 -34.75 -1.91 -25.92
CA ALA A 222 -33.65 -1.96 -26.86
C ALA A 222 -34.00 -1.16 -28.14
N ARG A 223 -33.18 -0.13 -28.44
CA ARG A 223 -33.26 0.64 -29.70
C ARG A 223 -32.53 -0.03 -30.86
N PHE A 224 -31.62 -0.95 -30.55
CA PHE A 224 -30.79 -1.68 -31.50
C PHE A 224 -30.72 -3.14 -31.10
N CYS A 225 -30.61 -4.03 -32.08
CA CYS A 225 -30.50 -5.45 -31.85
C CYS A 225 -29.16 -5.80 -31.21
N LYS A 226 -29.18 -6.56 -30.10
CA LYS A 226 -27.98 -7.00 -29.38
C LYS A 226 -27.09 -7.96 -30.18
N SER A 227 -27.61 -8.59 -31.23
CA SER A 227 -26.86 -9.56 -32.03
C SER A 227 -26.32 -8.98 -33.34
N CYS A 228 -27.10 -8.18 -34.08
CA CYS A 228 -26.71 -7.69 -35.41
C CYS A 228 -26.59 -6.16 -35.51
N GLY A 229 -26.92 -5.41 -34.45
CA GLY A 229 -26.84 -3.94 -34.44
C GLY A 229 -27.91 -3.21 -35.25
N ALA A 230 -28.83 -3.91 -35.92
CA ALA A 230 -29.93 -3.30 -36.67
C ALA A 230 -30.91 -2.57 -35.72
N LYS A 231 -31.53 -1.49 -36.20
CA LYS A 231 -32.55 -0.74 -35.44
C LYS A 231 -33.82 -1.59 -35.28
N LEU A 232 -34.39 -1.61 -34.07
CA LEU A 232 -35.58 -2.39 -33.68
C LEU A 232 -36.88 -1.59 -33.76
#